data_AF-B9TI47-F1
#
_entry.id   AF-B9TI47-F1
#
_cell.length_a   1.000
_cell.length_b   1.000
_cell.length_c   1.000
_cell.angle_alpha   90.00
_cell.angle_beta   90.00
_cell.angle_gamma   90.00
#
_symmetry.space_group_name_H-M   'P 1'
#
loop_
_entity.id
_entity.type
_entity.pdbx_description
1 polymer ?
#
loop_
_entity_poly.entity_id
_entity_poly.type
_entity_poly.pdbx_seq_one_letter_code
_entity_poly.pdbx_strand_id
1 'polypeptide(L)'
;MHEKSIAYATYWRNSLADAELGRGTLIKDELRAHGRLSLDETMSGVVNEDTVRKFFAGEPEKVQFVEVVYRPVVYSLRSEHGARTSQFPEFVTPLVAQAMLARDGCLLPKPGAVVPRDILQPLEAGSFYVGTIDDLDRYLTDRQVPGISAADVSGGDEIQLEEFRNQWEDFRAALSGMLAAVCGTFVSQTRQFSRTDYGLMLKKGVISGATQHVVRLYDHMREKRPNSPLFESFTRNEPAALEACLPPNSGFAARLAHSSDRFALADAQRSALAHLLEARNGEILAVNGPPGTGKTTLLLSVVASLWAEAALKEADPPVIFAASTNNQAVTNIIDAFGKDFSAGDERLGGRWLPD
;
A
#
# COMPACT_ATOMS: atom_id res chain seq x y z
N MET A 1 -22.26 -0.95 12.12
CA MET A 1 -21.15 -1.93 12.07
C MET A 1 -20.93 -2.59 13.42
N HIS A 2 -20.55 -3.86 13.42
CA HIS A 2 -20.15 -4.59 14.61
C HIS A 2 -18.80 -4.10 15.14
N GLU A 3 -18.58 -4.22 16.46
CA GLU A 3 -17.35 -3.75 17.10
C GLU A 3 -16.09 -4.43 16.54
N LYS A 4 -16.17 -5.73 16.23
CA LYS A 4 -15.06 -6.49 15.63
C LYS A 4 -14.64 -5.91 14.28
N SER A 5 -15.60 -5.55 13.44
CA SER A 5 -15.36 -4.97 12.13
C SER A 5 -14.68 -3.59 12.25
N ILE A 6 -15.05 -2.81 13.27
CA ILE A 6 -14.35 -1.56 13.61
C ILE A 6 -12.92 -1.80 14.10
N ALA A 7 -12.67 -2.88 14.84
CA ALA A 7 -11.30 -3.26 15.23
C ALA A 7 -10.44 -3.60 14.00
N TYR A 8 -10.98 -4.36 13.03
CA TYR A 8 -10.30 -4.62 11.75
C TYR A 8 -10.07 -3.35 10.94
N ALA A 9 -11.07 -2.47 10.85
CA ALA A 9 -10.92 -1.17 10.19
C ALA A 9 -9.79 -0.34 10.82
N THR A 10 -9.70 -0.33 12.15
CA THR A 10 -8.63 0.37 12.88
C THR A 10 -7.26 -0.25 12.59
N TYR A 11 -7.16 -1.58 12.66
CA TYR A 11 -5.92 -2.30 12.39
C TYR A 11 -5.43 -2.08 10.95
N TRP A 12 -6.30 -2.22 9.95
CA TRP A 12 -5.93 -2.03 8.54
C TRP A 12 -5.61 -0.57 8.22
N ARG A 13 -6.35 0.38 8.78
CA ARG A 13 -6.07 1.81 8.65
C ARG A 13 -4.68 2.16 9.15
N ASN A 14 -4.32 1.70 10.35
CA ASN A 14 -3.01 1.97 10.94
C ASN A 14 -1.90 1.26 10.15
N SER A 15 -2.08 -0.02 9.85
CA SER A 15 -1.12 -0.79 9.04
C SER A 15 -0.84 -0.13 7.68
N LEU A 16 -1.87 0.41 7.05
CA LEU A 16 -1.76 1.08 5.76
C LEU A 16 -1.08 2.47 5.86
N ALA A 17 -1.40 3.24 6.90
CA ALA A 17 -0.73 4.51 7.19
C ALA A 17 0.76 4.29 7.50
N ASP A 18 1.08 3.26 8.28
CA ASP A 18 2.46 2.91 8.62
C ASP A 18 3.24 2.41 7.40
N ALA A 19 2.58 1.68 6.49
CA ALA A 19 3.21 1.21 5.25
C ALA A 19 3.64 2.38 4.33
N GLU A 20 2.96 3.54 4.37
CA GLU A 20 3.41 4.74 3.66
C GLU A 20 4.69 5.35 4.22
N LEU A 21 4.99 5.11 5.49
CA LEU A 21 6.22 5.58 6.13
C LEU A 21 7.44 4.77 5.68
N GLY A 22 7.23 3.68 4.93
CA GLY A 22 8.25 2.87 4.27
C GLY A 22 8.48 1.52 4.96
N ARG A 23 9.29 0.67 4.31
CA ARG A 23 9.70 -0.64 4.87
C ARG A 23 10.96 -0.53 5.70
N GLY A 24 11.12 -1.36 6.71
CA GLY A 24 12.30 -1.47 7.55
C GLY A 24 13.36 -2.42 7.01
N THR A 25 12.98 -3.35 6.14
CA THR A 25 13.90 -4.28 5.48
C THR A 25 14.14 -3.90 4.02
N LEU A 26 15.37 -4.14 3.52
CA LEU A 26 15.74 -3.91 2.12
C LEU A 26 16.57 -5.07 1.58
N ILE A 27 16.38 -5.38 0.29
CA ILE A 27 17.29 -6.27 -0.46
C ILE A 27 18.33 -5.47 -1.25
N LYS A 28 19.36 -6.15 -1.77
CA LYS A 28 20.47 -5.49 -2.47
C LYS A 28 20.04 -4.63 -3.67
N ASP A 29 19.03 -5.05 -4.42
CA ASP A 29 18.54 -4.29 -5.57
C ASP A 29 17.74 -3.04 -5.17
N GLU A 30 16.96 -3.11 -4.08
CA GLU A 30 16.27 -1.95 -3.51
C GLU A 30 17.28 -0.94 -2.93
N LEU A 31 18.36 -1.43 -2.29
CA LEU A 31 19.43 -0.59 -1.77
C LEU A 31 20.10 0.24 -2.87
N ARG A 32 20.22 -0.30 -4.10
CA ARG A 32 20.84 0.39 -5.24
C ARG A 32 20.03 1.59 -5.74
N ALA A 33 18.72 1.61 -5.49
CA ALA A 33 17.86 2.74 -5.82
C ALA A 33 18.07 3.94 -4.87
N HIS A 34 18.71 3.72 -3.72
CA HIS A 34 18.95 4.77 -2.73
C HIS A 34 20.29 5.47 -2.97
N GLY A 35 20.31 6.78 -2.76
CA GLY A 35 21.54 7.54 -2.55
C GLY A 35 22.15 7.20 -1.19
N ARG A 36 23.47 7.01 -1.13
CA ARG A 36 24.19 6.81 0.14
C ARG A 36 24.62 8.16 0.67
N LEU A 37 24.43 8.35 1.98
CA LEU A 37 24.91 9.52 2.72
C LEU A 37 26.06 9.06 3.61
N SER A 38 27.20 9.74 3.52
CA SER A 38 28.36 9.51 4.38
C SER A 38 28.03 9.81 5.85
N LEU A 39 28.89 9.36 6.77
CA LEU A 39 28.74 9.70 8.18
C LEU A 39 28.69 11.21 8.39
N ASP A 40 29.54 11.98 7.73
CA ASP A 40 29.57 13.44 7.87
C ASP A 40 28.23 14.09 7.45
N GLU A 41 27.66 13.66 6.33
CA GLU A 41 26.36 14.14 5.86
C GLU A 41 25.22 13.72 6.82
N THR A 42 25.26 12.49 7.36
CA THR A 42 24.27 12.07 8.37
C THR A 42 24.44 12.78 9.71
N MET A 43 25.65 13.21 10.04
CA MET A 43 25.97 13.90 11.29
C MET A 43 25.56 15.38 11.21
N SER A 44 25.85 16.04 10.09
CA SER A 44 25.61 17.47 9.87
C SER A 44 24.22 17.78 9.31
N GLY A 45 23.58 16.84 8.61
CA GLY A 45 22.32 17.08 7.90
C GLY A 45 22.50 17.85 6.58
N VAL A 46 23.75 18.10 6.17
CA VAL A 46 24.09 18.80 4.93
C VAL A 46 24.62 17.78 3.94
N VAL A 47 23.93 17.63 2.81
CA VAL A 47 24.25 16.71 1.74
C VAL A 47 25.19 17.38 0.73
N ASN A 48 26.18 16.64 0.24
CA ASN A 48 27.15 17.18 -0.72
C ASN A 48 26.51 17.57 -2.07
N GLU A 49 27.16 18.51 -2.77
CA GLU A 49 26.65 19.04 -4.04
C GLU A 49 26.40 17.95 -5.10
N ASP A 50 27.26 16.94 -5.19
CA ASP A 50 27.12 15.87 -6.17
C ASP A 50 25.85 15.04 -5.96
N THR A 51 25.50 14.79 -4.71
CA THR A 51 24.27 14.06 -4.35
C THR A 51 23.06 14.97 -4.54
N VAL A 52 23.13 16.24 -4.16
CA VAL A 52 22.07 17.23 -4.43
C VAL A 52 21.77 17.30 -5.93
N ARG A 53 22.80 17.44 -6.79
CA ARG A 53 22.64 17.48 -8.25
C ARG A 53 21.94 16.23 -8.79
N LYS A 54 22.24 15.04 -8.25
CA LYS A 54 21.56 13.79 -8.64
C LYS A 54 20.07 13.78 -8.26
N PHE A 55 19.72 14.27 -7.07
CA PHE A 55 18.33 14.28 -6.60
C PHE A 55 17.48 15.35 -7.30
N PHE A 56 18.09 16.47 -7.68
CA PHE A 56 17.45 17.53 -8.48
C PHE A 56 17.55 17.30 -10.01
N ALA A 57 18.12 16.18 -10.46
CA ALA A 57 18.18 15.87 -11.89
C ALA A 57 16.77 15.80 -12.49
N GLY A 58 16.53 16.61 -13.53
CA GLY A 58 15.21 16.71 -14.20
C GLY A 58 14.21 17.65 -13.52
N GLU A 59 14.54 18.24 -12.36
CA GLU A 59 13.67 19.22 -11.70
C GLU A 59 13.92 20.64 -12.23
N PRO A 60 12.86 21.44 -12.50
CA PRO A 60 13.00 22.85 -12.87
C PRO A 60 13.79 23.66 -11.84
N GLU A 61 14.53 24.69 -12.28
CA GLU A 61 15.33 25.56 -11.37
C GLU A 61 14.48 26.21 -10.27
N LYS A 62 13.22 26.53 -10.57
CA LYS A 62 12.25 27.07 -9.61
C LYS A 62 11.91 26.13 -8.44
N VAL A 63 12.14 24.83 -8.59
CA VAL A 63 11.89 23.84 -7.51
C VAL A 63 13.03 23.96 -6.51
N GLN A 64 12.75 24.51 -5.33
CA GLN A 64 13.74 24.71 -4.27
C GLN A 64 13.95 23.47 -3.40
N PHE A 65 12.96 22.58 -3.35
CA PHE A 65 12.95 21.41 -2.49
C PHE A 65 12.45 20.17 -3.22
N VAL A 66 13.04 19.01 -2.93
CA VAL A 66 12.53 17.70 -3.36
C VAL A 66 12.17 16.85 -2.16
N GLU A 67 11.03 16.14 -2.23
CA GLU A 67 10.64 15.21 -1.18
C GLU A 67 11.53 13.97 -1.22
N VAL A 68 12.07 13.60 -0.05
CA VAL A 68 12.92 12.44 0.11
C VAL A 68 12.51 11.62 1.33
N VAL A 69 12.85 10.33 1.29
CA VAL A 69 12.79 9.42 2.43
C VAL A 69 14.20 9.23 2.94
N TYR A 70 14.46 9.60 4.18
CA TYR A 70 15.75 9.52 4.85
C TYR A 70 15.78 8.34 5.82
N ARG A 71 16.87 7.56 5.77
CA ARG A 71 17.13 6.39 6.61
C ARG A 71 18.50 6.57 7.28
N PRO A 72 18.55 7.10 8.52
CA PRO A 72 19.79 7.51 9.18
C PRO A 72 20.68 6.34 9.61
N VAL A 73 20.09 5.15 9.80
CA VAL A 73 20.80 3.98 10.33
C VAL A 73 20.51 2.77 9.45
N VAL A 74 21.58 2.11 9.02
CA VAL A 74 21.51 0.88 8.23
C VAL A 74 22.35 -0.20 8.91
N TYR A 75 21.78 -1.39 8.99
CA TYR A 75 22.43 -2.61 9.45
C TYR A 75 22.49 -3.59 8.29
N SER A 76 23.66 -4.17 8.04
CA SER A 76 23.86 -5.22 7.03
C SER A 76 24.08 -6.56 7.70
N LEU A 77 23.47 -7.62 7.16
CA LEU A 77 23.69 -8.99 7.61
C LEU A 77 25.16 -9.39 7.42
N ARG A 78 25.79 -9.91 8.48
CA ARG A 78 27.15 -10.46 8.45
C ARG A 78 27.16 -11.75 7.64
N SER A 79 28.22 -11.95 6.87
CA SER A 79 28.46 -13.21 6.19
C SER A 79 29.20 -14.15 7.15
N GLU A 80 28.56 -15.25 7.56
CA GLU A 80 29.24 -16.33 8.28
C GLU A 80 29.67 -17.41 7.26
N HIS A 81 30.96 -17.73 7.20
CA HIS A 81 31.53 -18.79 6.35
C HIS A 81 31.16 -18.73 4.84
N GLY A 82 30.96 -17.54 4.29
CA GLY A 82 30.68 -17.34 2.86
C GLY A 82 29.27 -17.72 2.39
N ALA A 83 28.38 -18.17 3.28
CA ALA A 83 26.97 -18.44 2.99
C ALA A 83 26.08 -17.45 3.76
N ARG A 84 25.12 -16.84 3.07
CA ARG A 84 24.08 -16.00 3.70
C ARG A 84 22.87 -16.87 3.99
N THR A 85 22.45 -16.93 5.24
CA THR A 85 21.22 -17.64 5.63
C THR A 85 20.01 -16.89 5.10
N SER A 86 19.11 -17.56 4.38
CA SER A 86 17.90 -16.93 3.79
C SER A 86 16.85 -16.48 4.81
N GLN A 87 17.05 -16.77 6.10
CA GLN A 87 16.08 -16.48 7.17
C GLN A 87 16.09 -15.02 7.64
N PHE A 88 17.15 -14.26 7.33
CA PHE A 88 17.29 -12.87 7.76
C PHE A 88 17.33 -11.92 6.56
N PRO A 89 16.79 -10.70 6.71
CA PRO A 89 16.90 -9.67 5.69
C PRO A 89 18.37 -9.28 5.46
N GLU A 90 18.73 -8.92 4.23
CA GLU A 90 20.08 -8.49 3.89
C GLU A 90 20.43 -7.16 4.58
N PHE A 91 19.48 -6.23 4.61
CA PHE A 91 19.62 -4.92 5.22
C PHE A 91 18.41 -4.59 6.09
N VAL A 92 18.67 -3.96 7.23
CA VAL A 92 17.67 -3.46 8.17
C VAL A 92 17.91 -1.98 8.42
N THR A 93 16.88 -1.19 8.25
CA THR A 93 16.85 0.26 8.42
C THR A 93 15.76 0.60 9.44
N PRO A 94 16.08 0.58 10.74
CA PRO A 94 15.07 0.64 11.79
C PRO A 94 14.43 2.02 11.95
N LEU A 95 14.95 3.05 11.29
CA LEU A 95 14.42 4.40 11.39
C LEU A 95 14.16 4.94 9.99
N VAL A 96 13.00 5.57 9.81
CA VAL A 96 12.62 6.26 8.59
C VAL A 96 12.03 7.61 8.92
N ALA A 97 12.49 8.63 8.20
CA ALA A 97 11.98 9.98 8.29
C ALA A 97 11.63 10.49 6.88
N GLN A 98 10.49 11.15 6.74
CA GLN A 98 10.24 11.96 5.55
C GLN A 98 11.01 13.28 5.70
N ALA A 99 11.60 13.77 4.63
CA ALA A 99 12.35 15.03 4.64
C ALA A 99 12.19 15.77 3.32
N MET A 100 12.56 17.05 3.33
CA MET A 100 12.77 17.86 2.13
C MET A 100 14.27 18.06 1.96
N LEU A 101 14.81 17.73 0.79
CA LEU A 101 16.18 18.12 0.44
C LEU A 101 16.13 19.47 -0.26
N ALA A 102 16.82 20.47 0.29
CA ALA A 102 16.96 21.79 -0.29
C ALA A 102 18.14 21.85 -1.29
N ARG A 103 18.13 22.84 -2.20
CA ARG A 103 19.19 23.03 -3.21
C ARG A 103 20.55 23.40 -2.63
N ASP A 104 20.57 23.98 -1.43
CA ASP A 104 21.79 24.30 -0.67
C ASP A 104 22.38 23.07 0.04
N GLY A 105 21.72 21.91 -0.04
CA GLY A 105 22.14 20.66 0.56
C GLY A 105 21.54 20.37 1.93
N CYS A 106 20.82 21.31 2.54
CA CYS A 106 20.19 21.10 3.84
C CYS A 106 19.06 20.06 3.74
N LEU A 107 19.13 19.04 4.60
CA LEU A 107 18.08 18.04 4.75
C LEU A 107 17.13 18.46 5.87
N LEU A 108 15.89 18.75 5.52
CA LEU A 108 14.87 19.28 6.41
C LEU A 108 13.87 18.16 6.76
N PRO A 109 14.04 17.44 7.89
CA PRO A 109 13.14 16.37 8.27
C PRO A 109 11.76 16.94 8.59
N LYS A 110 10.72 16.25 8.13
CA LYS A 110 9.34 16.50 8.55
C LYS A 110 9.09 15.80 9.89
N PRO A 111 8.18 16.31 10.72
CA PRO A 111 7.71 15.58 11.90
C PRO A 111 7.17 14.20 11.52
N GLY A 112 7.28 13.23 12.44
CA GLY A 112 6.76 11.88 12.23
C GLY A 112 7.75 10.88 11.68
N ALA A 113 9.04 10.99 12.05
CA ALA A 113 9.95 9.87 11.91
C ALA A 113 9.49 8.70 12.78
N VAL A 114 9.64 7.46 12.30
CA VAL A 114 9.13 6.25 12.96
C VAL A 114 10.04 5.05 12.74
N VAL A 115 9.78 3.98 13.51
CA VAL A 115 10.23 2.62 13.19
C VAL A 115 9.21 1.96 12.27
N PRO A 116 9.60 1.44 11.09
CA PRO A 116 8.67 0.81 10.15
C PRO A 116 7.88 -0.37 10.74
N ARG A 117 6.59 -0.45 10.42
CA ARG A 117 5.66 -1.45 10.97
C ARG A 117 6.00 -2.90 10.56
N ASP A 118 6.62 -3.10 9.41
CA ASP A 118 7.00 -4.44 8.89
C ASP A 118 8.08 -5.14 9.74
N ILE A 119 8.73 -4.42 10.66
CA ILE A 119 9.73 -4.95 11.59
C ILE A 119 9.32 -4.80 13.06
N LEU A 120 8.03 -4.54 13.33
CA LEU A 120 7.48 -4.41 14.69
C LEU A 120 6.45 -5.49 14.97
N GLN A 121 6.54 -6.14 16.12
CA GLN A 121 5.52 -7.08 16.57
C GLN A 121 4.21 -6.35 16.90
N PRO A 122 3.05 -7.02 16.70
CA PRO A 122 2.88 -8.39 16.25
C PRO A 122 3.06 -8.58 14.73
N LEU A 123 3.67 -9.71 14.33
CA LEU A 123 3.85 -10.17 12.94
C LEU A 123 3.51 -11.66 12.82
N GLU A 124 3.41 -12.17 11.59
CA GLU A 124 3.23 -13.61 11.35
C GLU A 124 4.39 -14.43 11.98
N ALA A 125 4.08 -15.63 12.47
CA ALA A 125 5.05 -16.49 13.11
C ALA A 125 6.24 -16.79 12.19
N GLY A 126 7.46 -16.55 12.69
CA GLY A 126 8.71 -16.70 11.91
C GLY A 126 9.17 -15.43 11.18
N SER A 127 8.41 -14.33 11.23
CA SER A 127 8.83 -13.04 10.66
C SER A 127 9.95 -12.40 11.46
N PHE A 128 10.84 -11.68 10.77
CA PHE A 128 11.89 -10.87 11.39
C PHE A 128 11.30 -9.61 12.03
N TYR A 129 11.78 -9.23 13.22
CA TYR A 129 11.37 -8.02 13.93
C TYR A 129 12.54 -7.45 14.74
N VAL A 130 12.44 -6.16 15.08
CA VAL A 130 13.43 -5.45 15.90
C VAL A 130 12.86 -4.89 17.20
N GLY A 131 11.53 -4.86 17.34
CA GLY A 131 10.82 -4.28 18.48
C GLY A 131 9.32 -4.57 18.44
N THR A 132 8.54 -3.85 19.24
CA THR A 132 7.07 -3.96 19.30
C THR A 132 6.39 -2.64 18.92
N ILE A 133 5.16 -2.70 18.40
CA ILE A 133 4.36 -1.50 18.13
C ILE A 133 4.01 -0.76 19.43
N ASP A 134 3.79 -1.48 20.53
CA ASP A 134 3.48 -0.89 21.83
C ASP A 134 4.63 -0.04 22.38
N ASP A 135 5.89 -0.44 22.13
CA ASP A 135 7.06 0.35 22.51
C ASP A 135 7.19 1.62 21.66
N LEU A 136 6.87 1.54 20.36
CA LEU A 136 6.84 2.69 19.47
C LEU A 136 5.74 3.68 19.88
N ASP A 137 4.53 3.19 20.12
CA ASP A 137 3.38 4.00 20.53
C ASP A 137 3.65 4.70 21.86
N ARG A 138 4.25 4.00 22.83
CA ARG A 138 4.66 4.57 24.11
C ARG A 138 5.68 5.69 23.92
N TYR A 139 6.71 5.46 23.10
CA TYR A 139 7.72 6.47 22.82
C TYR A 139 7.12 7.72 22.16
N LEU A 140 6.29 7.54 21.12
CA LEU A 140 5.68 8.65 20.38
C LEU A 140 4.63 9.42 21.19
N THR A 141 4.00 8.77 22.17
CA THR A 141 3.06 9.43 23.11
C THR A 141 3.80 10.41 24.03
N ASP A 142 4.98 10.03 24.52
CA ASP A 142 5.75 10.83 25.48
C ASP A 142 6.70 11.83 24.80
N ARG A 143 7.16 11.53 23.58
CA ARG A 143 8.16 12.32 22.85
C ARG A 143 7.80 12.40 21.36
N GLN A 144 7.61 13.61 20.87
CA GLN A 144 7.52 13.85 19.43
C GLN A 144 8.91 14.00 18.83
N VAL A 145 9.14 13.38 17.67
CA VAL A 145 10.33 13.65 16.87
C VAL A 145 10.14 14.99 16.15
N PRO A 146 10.98 15.99 16.42
CA PRO A 146 10.84 17.31 15.82
C PRO A 146 11.10 17.27 14.31
N GLY A 147 10.52 18.21 13.57
CA GLY A 147 10.90 18.50 12.20
C GLY A 147 11.58 19.86 12.10
N ILE A 148 12.16 20.16 10.95
CA ILE A 148 12.83 21.43 10.62
C ILE A 148 12.02 22.12 9.52
N SER A 149 11.62 23.38 9.73
CA SER A 149 10.86 24.13 8.72
C SER A 149 11.80 24.75 7.68
N ALA A 150 11.34 24.83 6.43
CA ALA A 150 12.08 25.54 5.38
C ALA A 150 12.21 27.05 5.65
N ALA A 151 11.32 27.64 6.44
CA ALA A 151 11.40 29.03 6.85
C ALA A 151 12.58 29.30 7.80
N ASP A 152 13.07 28.27 8.49
CA ASP A 152 14.15 28.38 9.48
C ASP A 152 15.54 28.39 8.81
N VAL A 153 15.60 28.13 7.49
CA VAL A 153 16.86 27.94 6.73
C VAL A 153 17.00 28.93 5.57
N SER A 154 15.97 29.74 5.28
CA SER A 154 16.02 30.73 4.20
C SER A 154 16.71 32.03 4.63
N GLY A 155 17.96 32.24 4.17
CA GLY A 155 18.67 33.51 4.34
C GLY A 155 20.19 33.45 4.26
N GLY A 156 20.80 32.30 4.54
CA GLY A 156 22.26 32.10 4.37
C GLY A 156 23.14 32.85 5.38
N ASP A 157 22.55 33.43 6.43
CA ASP A 157 23.28 34.07 7.52
C ASP A 157 23.87 33.00 8.48
N GLU A 158 25.05 33.26 9.05
CA GLU A 158 25.74 32.32 9.97
C GLU A 158 24.87 31.87 11.15
N ILE A 159 23.97 32.75 11.61
CA ILE A 159 23.05 32.50 12.73
C ILE A 159 22.02 31.40 12.37
N GLN A 160 21.53 31.37 11.13
CA GLN A 160 20.54 30.38 10.69
C GLN A 160 21.17 28.99 10.47
N LEU A 161 22.43 28.94 10.03
CA LEU A 161 23.20 27.70 9.96
C LEU A 161 23.44 27.09 11.34
N GLU A 162 23.66 27.92 12.35
CA GLU A 162 23.83 27.48 13.73
C GLU A 162 22.50 26.98 14.32
N GLU A 163 21.38 27.66 14.03
CA GLU A 163 20.04 27.21 14.40
C GLU A 163 19.68 25.87 13.73
N PHE A 164 19.95 25.72 12.43
CA PHE A 164 19.77 24.46 11.72
C PHE A 164 20.56 23.31 12.37
N ARG A 165 21.84 23.55 12.73
CA ARG A 165 22.67 22.53 13.40
C ARG A 165 22.06 22.10 14.73
N ASN A 166 21.60 23.04 15.56
CA ASN A 166 20.96 22.74 16.84
C ASN A 166 19.68 21.91 16.64
N GLN A 167 18.82 22.31 15.70
CA GLN A 167 17.60 21.56 15.39
C GLN A 167 17.89 20.17 14.81
N TRP A 168 18.95 20.04 14.02
CA TRP A 168 19.40 18.76 13.49
C TRP A 168 19.97 17.85 14.59
N GLU A 169 20.71 18.40 15.55
CA GLU A 169 21.16 17.66 16.74
C GLU A 169 19.99 17.16 17.57
N ASP A 170 18.97 17.99 17.81
CA ASP A 170 17.75 17.60 18.51
C ASP A 170 17.00 16.48 17.78
N PHE A 171 16.87 16.59 16.46
CA PHE A 171 16.30 15.54 15.62
C PHE A 171 17.08 14.22 15.75
N ARG A 172 18.41 14.27 15.69
CA ARG A 172 19.27 13.09 15.84
C ARG A 172 19.21 12.49 17.25
N ALA A 173 19.09 13.32 18.28
CA ALA A 173 18.92 12.89 19.66
C ALA A 173 17.57 12.16 19.84
N ALA A 174 16.49 12.70 19.26
CA ALA A 174 15.19 12.05 19.23
C ALA A 174 15.25 10.68 18.51
N LEU A 175 15.85 10.62 17.33
CA LEU A 175 16.03 9.36 16.59
C LEU A 175 16.84 8.32 17.38
N SER A 176 17.91 8.75 18.04
CA SER A 176 18.73 7.89 18.89
C SER A 176 17.94 7.35 20.08
N GLY A 177 17.11 8.21 20.69
CA GLY A 177 16.20 7.81 21.77
C GLY A 177 15.15 6.80 21.32
N MET A 178 14.55 7.00 20.14
CA MET A 178 13.58 6.07 19.56
C MET A 178 14.23 4.71 19.27
N LEU A 179 15.41 4.71 18.65
CA LEU A 179 16.15 3.48 18.35
C LEU A 179 16.46 2.69 19.64
N ALA A 180 16.84 3.38 20.72
CA ALA A 180 17.12 2.74 22.00
C ALA A 180 15.85 2.21 22.67
N ALA A 181 14.74 2.97 22.65
CA ALA A 181 13.50 2.60 23.31
C ALA A 181 12.76 1.45 22.59
N VAL A 182 12.74 1.47 21.25
CA VAL A 182 11.95 0.53 20.45
C VAL A 182 12.80 -0.65 19.96
N CYS A 183 14.04 -0.39 19.56
CA CYS A 183 14.93 -1.40 18.96
C CYS A 183 16.08 -1.82 19.88
N GLY A 184 16.06 -1.45 21.16
CA GLY A 184 17.19 -1.63 22.09
C GLY A 184 17.69 -3.08 22.18
N THR A 185 16.77 -4.05 22.21
CA THR A 185 17.10 -5.48 22.22
C THR A 185 17.81 -5.89 20.93
N PHE A 186 17.30 -5.47 19.78
CA PHE A 186 17.95 -5.70 18.48
C PHE A 186 19.35 -5.06 18.46
N VAL A 187 19.49 -3.79 18.83
CA VAL A 187 20.79 -3.10 18.78
C VAL A 187 21.83 -3.74 19.73
N SER A 188 21.41 -4.20 20.91
CA SER A 188 22.31 -4.76 21.92
C SER A 188 22.65 -6.24 21.74
N GLN A 189 21.72 -7.05 21.22
CA GLN A 189 21.86 -8.51 21.16
C GLN A 189 22.20 -9.03 19.77
N THR A 190 22.16 -8.18 18.75
CA THR A 190 22.40 -8.62 17.37
C THR A 190 23.88 -8.86 17.10
N ARG A 191 24.26 -10.15 17.07
CA ARG A 191 25.59 -10.58 16.62
C ARG A 191 25.65 -10.80 15.10
N GLN A 192 24.49 -10.97 14.47
CA GLN A 192 24.34 -11.32 13.06
C GLN A 192 24.37 -10.11 12.12
N PHE A 193 24.18 -8.89 12.62
CA PHE A 193 24.22 -7.67 11.80
C PHE A 193 25.33 -6.74 12.24
N SER A 194 25.86 -5.98 11.29
CA SER A 194 26.79 -4.88 11.53
C SER A 194 26.17 -3.57 11.08
N ARG A 195 26.27 -2.53 11.92
CA ARG A 195 25.93 -1.17 11.51
C ARG A 195 26.90 -0.72 10.41
N THR A 196 26.37 -0.10 9.36
CA THR A 196 27.19 0.47 8.29
C THR A 196 27.66 1.88 8.65
N ASP A 197 28.59 2.39 7.86
CA ASP A 197 29.16 3.74 7.92
C ASP A 197 28.44 4.73 6.98
N TYR A 198 27.18 4.47 6.66
CA TYR A 198 26.38 5.34 5.79
C TYR A 198 24.90 5.29 6.12
N GLY A 199 24.21 6.40 5.87
CA GLY A 199 22.76 6.49 5.78
C GLY A 199 22.27 6.30 4.35
N LEU A 200 20.95 6.25 4.17
CA LEU A 200 20.32 6.18 2.85
C LEU A 200 19.31 7.30 2.66
N MET A 201 19.14 7.70 1.41
CA MET A 201 18.14 8.67 0.99
C MET A 201 17.49 8.19 -0.31
N LEU A 202 16.18 8.34 -0.44
CA LEU A 202 15.43 7.98 -1.64
C LEU A 202 14.55 9.14 -2.07
N LYS A 203 14.56 9.51 -3.35
CA LYS A 203 13.66 10.53 -3.89
C LYS A 203 12.24 9.96 -3.93
N LYS A 204 11.28 10.66 -3.33
CA LYS A 204 9.89 10.22 -3.34
C LYS A 204 9.28 10.42 -4.73
N GLY A 205 8.68 9.37 -5.28
CA GLY A 205 8.00 9.42 -6.58
C GLY A 205 6.66 10.19 -6.53
N VAL A 206 6.18 10.60 -7.71
CA VAL A 206 4.96 11.43 -7.88
C VAL A 206 3.65 10.70 -7.53
N ILE A 207 3.65 9.36 -7.45
CA ILE A 207 2.46 8.58 -7.07
C ILE A 207 2.40 8.48 -5.54
N SER A 208 2.07 9.61 -4.91
CA SER A 208 1.82 9.73 -3.47
C SER A 208 0.35 10.10 -3.27
N GLY A 209 -0.40 9.35 -2.46
CA GLY A 209 -1.74 9.76 -2.01
C GLY A 209 -2.91 8.82 -2.33
N ALA A 210 -2.73 7.75 -3.12
CA ALA A 210 -3.80 6.76 -3.31
C ALA A 210 -4.25 6.15 -1.96
N THR A 211 -3.27 5.90 -1.10
CA THR A 211 -3.46 5.43 0.27
C THR A 211 -4.25 6.41 1.14
N GLN A 212 -4.08 7.72 0.93
CA GLN A 212 -4.78 8.75 1.71
C GLN A 212 -6.30 8.61 1.60
N HIS A 213 -6.80 8.27 0.41
CA HIS A 213 -8.23 8.06 0.20
C HIS A 213 -8.73 6.80 0.91
N VAL A 214 -7.93 5.74 0.94
CA VAL A 214 -8.26 4.50 1.66
C VAL A 214 -8.23 4.71 3.18
N VAL A 215 -7.23 5.44 3.69
CA VAL A 215 -7.15 5.83 5.11
C VAL A 215 -8.37 6.66 5.52
N ARG A 216 -8.77 7.66 4.71
CA ARG A 216 -9.99 8.45 4.94
C ARG A 216 -11.26 7.61 4.93
N LEU A 217 -11.35 6.60 4.05
CA LEU A 217 -12.48 5.68 4.03
C LEU A 217 -12.56 4.89 5.36
N TYR A 218 -11.44 4.38 5.86
CA TYR A 218 -11.43 3.69 7.15
C TYR A 218 -11.76 4.63 8.31
N ASP A 219 -11.26 5.88 8.30
CA ASP A 219 -11.62 6.88 9.31
C ASP A 219 -13.13 7.16 9.29
N HIS A 220 -13.73 7.30 8.10
CA HIS A 220 -15.19 7.40 7.95
C HIS A 220 -15.93 6.16 8.48
N MET A 221 -15.45 4.95 8.19
CA MET A 221 -16.03 3.71 8.72
C MET A 221 -15.99 3.65 10.25
N ARG A 222 -14.88 4.10 10.86
CA ARG A 222 -14.68 4.15 12.32
C ARG A 222 -15.62 5.15 13.00
N GLU A 223 -15.72 6.35 12.42
CA GLU A 223 -16.50 7.46 12.98
C GLU A 223 -18.01 7.31 12.75
N LYS A 224 -18.42 7.02 11.51
CA LYS A 224 -19.82 7.03 11.09
C LYS A 224 -20.49 5.66 11.20
N ARG A 225 -19.69 4.59 11.32
CA ARG A 225 -20.16 3.20 11.43
C ARG A 225 -21.29 2.85 10.44
N PRO A 226 -21.15 3.20 9.15
CA PRO A 226 -22.20 3.01 8.16
C PRO A 226 -22.63 1.55 8.08
N ASN A 227 -23.87 1.27 7.67
CA ASN A 227 -24.28 -0.11 7.43
C ASN A 227 -23.57 -0.64 6.16
N SER A 228 -22.58 -1.52 6.33
CA SER A 228 -21.78 -2.08 5.23
C SER A 228 -21.72 -3.61 5.32
N PRO A 229 -22.73 -4.33 4.79
CA PRO A 229 -22.78 -5.80 4.84
C PRO A 229 -21.56 -6.49 4.22
N LEU A 230 -21.02 -5.94 3.12
CA LEU A 230 -19.82 -6.47 2.47
C LEU A 230 -18.62 -6.42 3.41
N PHE A 231 -18.43 -5.29 4.10
CA PHE A 231 -17.32 -5.15 5.02
C PHE A 231 -17.47 -6.09 6.21
N GLU A 232 -18.69 -6.23 6.74
CA GLU A 232 -18.99 -7.20 7.80
C GLU A 232 -18.66 -8.64 7.39
N SER A 233 -18.95 -9.01 6.13
CA SER A 233 -18.56 -10.31 5.58
C SER A 233 -17.05 -10.47 5.43
N PHE A 234 -16.35 -9.41 5.03
CA PHE A 234 -14.90 -9.42 4.84
C PHE A 234 -14.14 -9.50 6.17
N THR A 235 -14.71 -8.99 7.26
CA THR A 235 -14.11 -9.01 8.61
C THR A 235 -14.60 -10.16 9.50
N ARG A 236 -15.19 -11.21 8.92
CA ARG A 236 -15.61 -12.39 9.69
C ARG A 236 -14.40 -13.21 10.14
N ASN A 237 -14.37 -13.57 11.41
CA ASN A 237 -13.35 -14.47 11.98
C ASN A 237 -13.78 -15.93 11.94
N GLU A 238 -15.09 -16.14 11.98
CA GLU A 238 -15.69 -17.47 11.96
C GLU A 238 -16.23 -17.73 10.56
N PRO A 239 -15.96 -18.92 10.00
CA PRO A 239 -16.51 -19.28 8.71
C PRO A 239 -18.03 -19.27 8.78
N ALA A 240 -18.66 -18.75 7.71
CA ALA A 240 -20.10 -18.85 7.57
C ALA A 240 -20.52 -20.32 7.49
N ALA A 241 -21.75 -20.62 7.92
CA ALA A 241 -22.32 -21.95 7.71
C ALA A 241 -22.30 -22.28 6.21
N LEU A 242 -21.90 -23.50 5.88
CA LEU A 242 -21.87 -23.95 4.49
C LEU A 242 -23.29 -24.05 3.95
N GLU A 243 -23.57 -23.29 2.91
CA GLU A 243 -24.82 -23.39 2.15
C GLU A 243 -24.67 -24.43 1.04
N ALA A 244 -25.76 -25.10 0.69
CA ALA A 244 -25.76 -26.03 -0.44
C ALA A 244 -25.54 -25.25 -1.73
N CYS A 245 -24.65 -25.75 -2.60
CA CYS A 245 -24.46 -25.17 -3.92
C CYS A 245 -25.77 -25.24 -4.73
N LEU A 246 -25.98 -24.24 -5.58
CA LEU A 246 -27.06 -24.28 -6.55
C LEU A 246 -26.89 -25.51 -7.47
N PRO A 247 -27.97 -26.24 -7.80
CA PRO A 247 -27.88 -27.36 -8.71
C PRO A 247 -27.43 -26.93 -10.12
N PRO A 248 -26.91 -27.86 -10.93
CA PRO A 248 -26.51 -27.57 -12.30
C PRO A 248 -27.65 -26.89 -13.08
N ASN A 249 -27.31 -25.89 -13.89
CA ASN A 249 -28.24 -25.08 -14.69
C ASN A 249 -29.26 -24.23 -13.89
N SER A 250 -29.09 -24.09 -12.57
CA SER A 250 -29.80 -23.06 -11.81
C SER A 250 -29.55 -21.65 -12.35
N GLY A 251 -30.52 -20.77 -12.12
CA GLY A 251 -30.44 -19.36 -12.52
C GLY A 251 -30.39 -19.14 -14.03
N PHE A 252 -30.77 -20.13 -14.86
CA PHE A 252 -30.76 -19.97 -16.32
C PHE A 252 -31.59 -18.77 -16.78
N ALA A 253 -32.80 -18.62 -16.25
CA ALA A 253 -33.68 -17.50 -16.58
C ALA A 253 -33.18 -16.13 -16.08
N ALA A 254 -32.30 -16.10 -15.07
CA ALA A 254 -31.70 -14.86 -14.56
C ALA A 254 -30.53 -14.37 -15.43
N ARG A 255 -30.04 -15.19 -16.38
CA ARG A 255 -28.98 -14.81 -17.33
C ARG A 255 -29.60 -14.05 -18.49
N LEU A 256 -29.87 -12.78 -18.24
CA LEU A 256 -30.63 -11.96 -19.17
C LEU A 256 -29.83 -11.54 -20.40
N ALA A 257 -28.51 -11.44 -20.30
CA ALA A 257 -27.69 -11.02 -21.43
C ALA A 257 -26.28 -11.63 -21.43
N HIS A 258 -25.69 -11.64 -22.62
CA HIS A 258 -24.34 -12.09 -22.90
C HIS A 258 -23.63 -11.05 -23.78
N SER A 259 -22.31 -10.98 -23.69
CA SER A 259 -21.55 -10.00 -24.48
C SER A 259 -21.47 -10.36 -25.96
N SER A 260 -21.50 -11.65 -26.32
CA SER A 260 -21.51 -12.08 -27.72
C SER A 260 -22.20 -13.42 -27.92
N ASP A 261 -22.57 -13.68 -29.16
CA ASP A 261 -23.12 -14.93 -29.70
C ASP A 261 -22.05 -16.01 -29.96
N ARG A 262 -20.75 -15.67 -29.86
CA ARG A 262 -19.64 -16.54 -30.28
C ARG A 262 -18.98 -17.32 -29.13
N PHE A 263 -18.99 -16.77 -27.92
CA PHE A 263 -18.23 -17.31 -26.78
C PHE A 263 -19.17 -17.73 -25.65
N ALA A 264 -19.83 -18.88 -25.83
CA ALA A 264 -20.69 -19.45 -24.80
C ALA A 264 -19.91 -19.76 -23.51
N LEU A 265 -20.51 -19.42 -22.37
CA LEU A 265 -19.94 -19.74 -21.05
C LEU A 265 -19.84 -21.26 -20.86
N ALA A 266 -18.72 -21.74 -20.33
CA ALA A 266 -18.56 -23.13 -19.89
C ALA A 266 -19.41 -23.43 -18.64
N ASP A 267 -19.62 -24.72 -18.32
CA ASP A 267 -20.44 -25.14 -17.17
C ASP A 267 -20.03 -24.49 -15.84
N ALA A 268 -18.74 -24.44 -15.55
CA ALA A 268 -18.22 -23.81 -14.33
C ALA A 268 -18.48 -22.29 -14.29
N GLN A 269 -18.38 -21.62 -15.44
CA GLN A 269 -18.68 -20.18 -15.56
C GLN A 269 -20.17 -19.91 -15.42
N ARG A 270 -21.02 -20.77 -16.00
CA ARG A 270 -22.48 -20.73 -15.82
C ARG A 270 -22.88 -20.90 -14.36
N SER A 271 -22.24 -21.83 -13.66
CA SER A 271 -22.44 -22.04 -12.22
C SER A 271 -22.01 -20.81 -11.41
N ALA A 272 -20.84 -20.24 -11.69
CA ALA A 272 -20.36 -19.03 -11.02
C ALA A 272 -21.29 -17.83 -11.26
N LEU A 273 -21.76 -17.64 -12.50
CA LEU A 273 -22.72 -16.59 -12.82
C LEU A 273 -24.04 -16.77 -12.08
N ALA A 274 -24.56 -18.01 -11.99
CA ALA A 274 -25.79 -18.28 -11.26
C ALA A 274 -25.67 -17.96 -9.77
N HIS A 275 -24.57 -18.36 -9.12
CA HIS A 275 -24.32 -18.02 -7.71
C HIS A 275 -24.18 -16.52 -7.50
N LEU A 276 -23.58 -15.79 -8.45
CA LEU A 276 -23.46 -14.34 -8.36
C LEU A 276 -24.81 -13.64 -8.50
N LEU A 277 -25.67 -14.07 -9.43
CA LEU A 277 -26.98 -13.46 -9.65
C LEU A 277 -27.96 -13.71 -8.50
N GLU A 278 -27.77 -14.80 -7.76
CA GLU A 278 -28.52 -15.09 -6.53
C GLU A 278 -27.87 -14.49 -5.27
N ALA A 279 -26.68 -13.88 -5.39
CA ALA A 279 -25.94 -13.39 -4.24
C ALA A 279 -26.67 -12.22 -3.56
N ARG A 280 -26.71 -12.26 -2.22
CA ARG A 280 -27.31 -11.19 -1.41
C ARG A 280 -26.30 -10.07 -1.16
N ASN A 281 -26.82 -8.90 -0.76
CA ASN A 281 -25.99 -7.76 -0.43
C ASN A 281 -24.93 -8.11 0.64
N GLY A 282 -23.66 -7.93 0.29
CA GLY A 282 -22.52 -8.20 1.15
C GLY A 282 -21.97 -9.62 1.08
N GLU A 283 -22.46 -10.47 0.18
CA GLU A 283 -21.87 -11.78 -0.08
C GLU A 283 -20.64 -11.69 -0.99
N ILE A 284 -19.73 -12.66 -0.82
CA ILE A 284 -18.45 -12.73 -1.53
C ILE A 284 -18.40 -14.07 -2.25
N LEU A 285 -18.30 -14.03 -3.58
CA LEU A 285 -18.11 -15.22 -4.41
C LEU A 285 -16.65 -15.35 -4.83
N ALA A 286 -15.99 -16.42 -4.39
CA ALA A 286 -14.65 -16.76 -4.85
C ALA A 286 -14.72 -17.60 -6.13
N VAL A 287 -14.12 -17.12 -7.22
CA VAL A 287 -14.04 -17.83 -8.50
C VAL A 287 -12.58 -18.14 -8.81
N ASN A 288 -12.23 -19.44 -8.79
CA ASN A 288 -10.90 -19.88 -9.20
C ASN A 288 -10.91 -20.27 -10.69
N GLY A 289 -10.00 -19.69 -11.47
CA GLY A 289 -9.85 -20.00 -12.89
C GLY A 289 -8.38 -19.96 -13.30
N PRO A 290 -7.78 -21.10 -13.71
CA PRO A 290 -6.44 -21.14 -14.30
C PRO A 290 -6.25 -20.16 -15.47
N PRO A 291 -5.00 -19.90 -15.91
CA PRO A 291 -4.76 -19.13 -17.14
C PRO A 291 -5.54 -19.72 -18.33
N GLY A 292 -6.18 -18.85 -19.11
CA GLY A 292 -6.95 -19.26 -20.30
C GLY A 292 -8.39 -19.75 -20.06
N THR A 293 -8.89 -19.81 -18.82
CA THR A 293 -10.25 -20.32 -18.53
C THR A 293 -11.39 -19.29 -18.68
N GLY A 294 -11.20 -18.25 -19.49
CA GLY A 294 -12.26 -17.29 -19.83
C GLY A 294 -12.81 -16.45 -18.67
N LYS A 295 -12.00 -16.12 -17.67
CA LYS A 295 -12.41 -15.24 -16.54
C LYS A 295 -12.98 -13.89 -17.01
N THR A 296 -12.42 -13.32 -18.07
CA THR A 296 -12.91 -12.08 -18.69
C THR A 296 -14.30 -12.28 -19.30
N THR A 297 -14.55 -13.39 -20.00
CA THR A 297 -15.86 -13.73 -20.56
C THR A 297 -16.93 -13.86 -19.48
N LEU A 298 -16.57 -14.44 -18.33
CA LEU A 298 -17.45 -14.48 -17.16
C LEU A 298 -17.78 -13.06 -16.66
N LEU A 299 -16.77 -12.20 -16.48
CA LEU A 299 -16.97 -10.81 -16.05
C LEU A 299 -17.88 -10.03 -17.01
N LEU A 300 -17.68 -10.15 -18.33
CA LEU A 300 -18.55 -9.50 -19.31
C LEU A 300 -20.01 -9.99 -19.19
N SER A 301 -20.22 -11.28 -18.96
CA SER A 301 -21.57 -11.85 -18.78
C SER A 301 -22.24 -11.40 -17.48
N VAL A 302 -21.46 -11.18 -16.42
CA VAL A 302 -21.94 -10.58 -15.17
C VAL A 302 -22.45 -9.18 -15.43
N VAL A 303 -21.64 -8.32 -16.06
CA VAL A 303 -22.02 -6.92 -16.31
C VAL A 303 -23.22 -6.86 -17.25
N ALA A 304 -23.22 -7.65 -18.33
CA ALA A 304 -24.34 -7.72 -19.26
C ALA A 304 -25.65 -8.10 -18.55
N SER A 305 -25.62 -9.15 -17.71
CA SER A 305 -26.82 -9.62 -17.01
C SER A 305 -27.36 -8.57 -16.03
N LEU A 306 -26.50 -7.93 -15.23
CA LEU A 306 -26.90 -6.91 -14.26
C LEU A 306 -27.45 -5.64 -14.93
N TRP A 307 -26.88 -5.24 -16.07
CA TRP A 307 -27.35 -4.09 -16.83
C TRP A 307 -28.68 -4.36 -17.53
N ALA A 308 -28.84 -5.54 -18.13
CA ALA A 308 -30.11 -5.96 -18.72
C ALA A 308 -31.21 -6.06 -17.65
N GLU A 309 -30.88 -6.57 -16.46
CA GLU A 309 -31.81 -6.60 -15.33
C GLU A 309 -32.26 -5.20 -14.90
N ALA A 310 -31.32 -4.25 -14.77
CA ALA A 310 -31.63 -2.87 -14.43
C ALA A 310 -32.53 -2.22 -15.50
N ALA A 311 -32.24 -2.46 -16.78
CA ALA A 311 -33.03 -1.93 -17.88
C ALA A 311 -34.47 -2.50 -17.89
N LEU A 312 -34.65 -3.80 -17.68
CA LEU A 312 -35.98 -4.41 -17.53
C LEU A 312 -36.79 -3.84 -16.36
N LYS A 313 -36.10 -3.44 -15.29
CA LYS A 313 -36.71 -2.83 -14.11
C LYS A 313 -36.89 -1.31 -14.24
N GLU A 314 -36.54 -0.73 -15.38
CA GLU A 314 -36.52 0.72 -15.60
C GLU A 314 -35.72 1.47 -14.50
N ALA A 315 -34.63 0.86 -14.03
CA ALA A 315 -33.77 1.37 -12.97
C ALA A 315 -32.41 1.84 -13.52
N ASP A 316 -31.71 2.65 -12.71
CA ASP A 316 -30.35 3.05 -13.04
C ASP A 316 -29.41 1.82 -13.10
N PRO A 317 -28.51 1.74 -14.10
CA PRO A 317 -27.56 0.65 -14.19
C PRO A 317 -26.63 0.64 -12.96
N PRO A 318 -26.27 -0.54 -12.44
CA PRO A 318 -25.44 -0.62 -11.26
C PRO A 318 -24.02 -0.12 -11.55
N VAL A 319 -23.43 0.57 -10.56
CA VAL A 319 -22.02 0.94 -10.59
C VAL A 319 -21.17 -0.28 -10.24
N ILE A 320 -20.25 -0.64 -11.13
CA ILE A 320 -19.40 -1.82 -10.98
C ILE A 320 -17.94 -1.37 -10.94
N PHE A 321 -17.23 -1.75 -9.87
CA PHE A 321 -15.80 -1.47 -9.71
C PHE A 321 -14.99 -2.72 -10.06
N ALA A 322 -14.11 -2.60 -11.05
CA ALA A 322 -13.09 -3.59 -11.37
C ALA A 322 -11.72 -3.10 -10.89
N ALA A 323 -11.05 -3.89 -10.05
CA ALA A 323 -9.74 -3.56 -9.50
C ALA A 323 -8.74 -4.71 -9.71
N SER A 324 -7.48 -4.36 -9.88
CA SER A 324 -6.38 -5.33 -9.94
C SER A 324 -5.10 -4.68 -9.41
N THR A 325 -4.22 -5.50 -8.85
CA THR A 325 -2.85 -5.10 -8.49
C THR A 325 -1.91 -5.00 -9.71
N ASN A 326 -2.38 -5.39 -10.91
CA ASN A 326 -1.62 -5.35 -12.14
C ASN A 326 -2.33 -4.49 -13.20
N ASN A 327 -1.67 -3.42 -13.65
CA ASN A 327 -2.18 -2.53 -14.70
C ASN A 327 -2.51 -3.26 -16.02
N GLN A 328 -1.77 -4.33 -16.36
CA GLN A 328 -2.07 -5.12 -17.56
C GLN A 328 -3.44 -5.81 -17.44
N ALA A 329 -3.79 -6.31 -16.25
CA ALA A 329 -5.09 -6.94 -16.04
C ALA A 329 -6.24 -5.91 -16.15
N VAL A 330 -6.04 -4.70 -15.62
CA VAL A 330 -6.99 -3.59 -15.79
C VAL A 330 -7.17 -3.22 -17.27
N THR A 331 -6.06 -3.09 -17.99
CA THR A 331 -6.08 -2.78 -19.44
C THR A 331 -6.84 -3.86 -20.22
N ASN A 332 -6.59 -5.14 -19.91
CA ASN A 332 -7.29 -6.26 -20.55
C ASN A 332 -8.81 -6.22 -20.30
N ILE A 333 -9.24 -5.80 -19.10
CA ILE A 333 -10.68 -5.63 -18.80
C ILE A 333 -11.25 -4.51 -19.66
N ILE A 334 -10.60 -3.33 -19.67
CA ILE A 334 -11.07 -2.17 -20.45
C ILE A 334 -11.17 -2.50 -21.94
N ASP A 335 -10.13 -3.16 -22.49
CA ASP A 335 -10.11 -3.58 -23.90
C ASP A 335 -11.25 -4.55 -24.23
N ALA A 336 -11.51 -5.52 -23.34
CA ALA A 336 -12.59 -6.47 -23.51
C ALA A 336 -13.96 -5.78 -23.52
N PHE A 337 -14.20 -4.82 -22.62
CA PHE A 337 -15.44 -4.04 -22.63
C PHE A 337 -15.61 -3.21 -23.90
N GLY A 338 -14.52 -2.70 -24.47
CA GLY A 338 -14.57 -1.91 -25.70
C GLY A 338 -14.77 -2.72 -26.99
N LYS A 339 -14.43 -4.01 -27.00
CA LYS A 339 -14.35 -4.82 -28.23
C LYS A 339 -15.23 -6.06 -28.25
N ASP A 340 -15.56 -6.64 -27.09
CA ASP A 340 -16.14 -7.98 -27.00
C ASP A 340 -17.67 -7.97 -26.82
N PHE A 341 -18.31 -6.80 -26.87
CA PHE A 341 -19.75 -6.66 -27.00
C PHE A 341 -20.15 -6.60 -28.48
N SER A 342 -20.80 -7.65 -28.98
CA SER A 342 -21.31 -7.68 -30.36
C SER A 342 -22.73 -7.11 -30.42
N ALA A 343 -23.04 -6.39 -31.50
CA ALA A 343 -24.39 -5.91 -31.77
C ALA A 343 -25.38 -7.05 -32.05
N GLY A 344 -24.87 -8.22 -32.49
CA GLY A 344 -25.65 -9.38 -32.89
C GLY A 344 -26.48 -9.14 -34.16
N ASP A 345 -26.54 -10.12 -35.07
CA ASP A 345 -27.24 -9.98 -36.36
C ASP A 345 -28.49 -10.87 -36.47
N GLU A 346 -28.82 -11.65 -35.43
CA GLU A 346 -29.89 -12.65 -35.44
C GLU A 346 -31.00 -12.36 -34.43
N ARG A 347 -32.11 -13.11 -34.44
CA ARG A 347 -33.27 -12.89 -33.53
C ARG A 347 -32.95 -12.96 -32.04
N LEU A 348 -31.85 -13.62 -31.67
CA LEU A 348 -31.33 -13.71 -30.30
C LEU A 348 -30.04 -12.89 -30.11
N GLY A 349 -29.58 -12.22 -31.17
CA GLY A 349 -28.45 -11.30 -31.16
C GLY A 349 -28.95 -9.86 -31.21
N GLY A 350 -28.43 -9.01 -30.34
CA GLY A 350 -28.82 -7.60 -30.27
C GLY A 350 -29.93 -7.29 -29.28
N ARG A 351 -30.52 -6.10 -29.39
CA ARG A 351 -31.45 -5.57 -28.39
C ARG A 351 -32.78 -6.33 -28.46
N TRP A 352 -33.14 -7.00 -27.37
CA TRP A 352 -34.40 -7.72 -27.19
C TRP A 352 -35.32 -7.08 -26.14
N LEU A 353 -34.84 -6.04 -25.46
CA LEU A 353 -35.64 -5.26 -24.52
C LEU A 353 -36.74 -4.49 -25.27
N PRO A 354 -37.98 -4.43 -24.74
CA PRO A 354 -39.05 -3.62 -25.30
C PRO A 354 -38.64 -2.14 -25.50
N ASP A 355 -39.35 -1.45 -26.39
CA ASP A 355 -39.21 -0.01 -26.60
C ASP A 355 -39.79 0.83 -25.45
#